data_AF-A0AAX3WP90-F1
#
_entry.id   AF-A0AAX3WP90-F1
#
_cell.length_a   1.000
_cell.length_b   1.000
_cell.length_c   1.000
_cell.angle_alpha   90.00
_cell.angle_beta   90.00
_cell.angle_gamma   90.00
#
_symmetry.space_group_name_H-M   'P 1'
#
loop_
_entity.id
_entity.type
_entity.pdbx_description
1 polymer ?
#
loop_
_entity_poly.entity_id
_entity_poly.type
_entity_poly.pdbx_seq_one_letter_code
_entity_poly.pdbx_strand_id
1 'polypeptide(L)' 'MTFPPYLEPHHTRRVSDGGPDDPRFVGAVCPSCHREIHHGLNGQARNKAFFKVIRRKEAASGV' A
#
# COMPACT_ATOMS: atom_id res chain seq x y z
N MET A 1 -16.45 -22.07 -9.09
CA MET A 1 -16.80 -20.95 -8.20
C MET A 1 -15.50 -20.31 -7.75
N THR A 2 -15.20 -19.09 -8.20
CA THR A 2 -13.96 -18.39 -7.82
C THR A 2 -14.33 -17.32 -6.81
N PHE A 3 -13.77 -17.41 -5.60
CA PHE A 3 -13.93 -16.37 -4.58
C PHE A 3 -13.16 -15.10 -5.00
N PRO A 4 -13.65 -13.90 -4.65
CA PRO A 4 -12.91 -12.68 -4.89
C PRO A 4 -11.58 -12.67 -4.12
N PRO A 5 -10.51 -12.09 -4.70
CA PRO A 5 -9.21 -12.04 -4.04
C PRO A 5 -9.28 -11.18 -2.78
N TYR A 6 -8.85 -11.74 -1.65
CA TYR A 6 -8.72 -11.00 -0.40
C TYR A 6 -7.45 -10.14 -0.41
N LEU A 7 -7.61 -8.85 -0.12
CA LEU A 7 -6.54 -7.87 -0.02
C LEU A 7 -6.73 -7.04 1.25
N GLU A 8 -5.62 -6.53 1.78
CA GLU A 8 -5.55 -5.74 3.01
C GLU A 8 -5.18 -4.29 2.67
N PRO A 9 -5.82 -3.29 3.32
CA PRO A 9 -5.41 -1.91 3.19
C PRO A 9 -4.05 -1.67 3.86
N HIS A 10 -3.16 -0.97 3.16
CA HIS A 10 -1.85 -0.58 3.66
C HIS A 10 -1.61 0.92 3.49
N HIS A 11 -1.28 1.60 4.59
CA HIS A 11 -0.87 3.00 4.59
C HIS A 11 0.65 3.12 4.35
N THR A 12 1.04 3.71 3.22
CA THR A 12 2.47 3.92 2.88
C THR A 12 3.18 4.89 3.82
N ARG A 13 2.43 5.81 4.43
CA ARG A 13 2.85 6.64 5.56
C ARG A 13 2.03 6.21 6.76
N ARG A 14 2.69 5.72 7.82
CA ARG A 14 1.99 5.27 9.02
C ARG A 14 1.14 6.39 9.59
N VAL A 15 -0.13 6.09 9.85
CA VAL A 15 -1.07 7.03 10.48
C VAL A 15 -0.59 7.41 11.89
N SER A 16 0.00 6.45 12.62
CA SER A 16 0.60 6.68 13.95
C SER A 16 1.78 7.67 13.96
N ASP A 17 2.45 7.86 12.81
CA ASP A 17 3.55 8.82 12.65
C ASP A 17 3.03 10.20 12.17
N GLY A 18 1.71 10.44 12.23
CA GLY A 18 1.05 11.65 11.70
C GLY A 18 0.82 11.61 10.19
N GLY A 19 0.86 10.42 9.58
CA GLY A 19 0.58 10.23 8.17
C GLY A 19 -0.90 10.53 7.83
N PRO A 20 -1.19 11.20 6.69
CA PRO A 20 -2.55 11.47 6.29
C PRO A 20 -3.29 10.18 5.94
N ASP A 21 -4.48 10.01 6.52
CA ASP A 21 -5.45 9.00 6.09
C ASP A 21 -6.14 9.50 4.82
N ASP A 22 -5.40 9.43 3.71
CA ASP A 22 -5.77 10.01 2.42
C ASP A 22 -5.50 8.97 1.32
N PRO A 23 -6.43 8.78 0.35
CA PRO A 23 -6.31 7.78 -0.72
C PRO A 23 -4.98 7.83 -1.46
N ARG A 24 -4.34 9.01 -1.56
CA ARG A 24 -3.03 9.20 -2.20
C ARG A 24 -1.88 8.50 -1.50
N PHE A 25 -2.10 7.99 -0.29
CA PHE A 25 -1.11 7.30 0.53
C PHE A 25 -1.57 5.91 0.98
N VAL A 26 -2.75 5.45 0.54
CA VAL A 26 -3.34 4.16 0.94
C VAL A 26 -3.59 3.30 -0.29
N GLY A 27 -3.41 1.99 -0.17
CA GLY A 27 -3.82 1.07 -1.23
C GLY A 27 -3.95 -0.36 -0.74
N ALA A 28 -4.50 -1.22 -1.60
CA ALA A 28 -4.68 -2.64 -1.30
C ALA A 28 -3.43 -3.47 -1.64
N VAL A 29 -3.02 -4.35 -0.73
CA VAL A 29 -1.92 -5.32 -0.88
C VAL A 29 -2.37 -6.72 -0.46
N CYS A 30 -1.72 -7.78 -0.93
CA CYS A 30 -1.98 -9.12 -0.39
C CYS A 30 -1.30 -9.32 0.98
N PRO A 31 -1.75 -10.28 1.80
CA PRO A 31 -1.21 -10.49 3.16
C PRO A 31 0.30 -10.76 3.20
N SER A 32 0.85 -11.45 2.20
CA SER A 32 2.30 -11.72 2.12
C SER A 32 3.10 -10.45 1.86
N CYS A 33 2.65 -9.60 0.93
CA CYS A 33 3.26 -8.30 0.67
C CYS A 33 3.13 -7.38 1.89
N HIS A 34 1.98 -7.37 2.56
CA HIS A 34 1.75 -6.58 3.75
C HIS A 34 2.74 -6.96 4.87
N ARG A 35 2.89 -8.27 5.12
CA ARG A 35 3.87 -8.80 6.08
C ARG A 35 5.31 -8.48 5.68
N GLU A 36 5.68 -8.59 4.41
CA GLU A 36 7.03 -8.25 3.93
C GLU A 36 7.33 -6.75 4.15
N ILE A 37 6.36 -5.87 3.92
CA ILE A 37 6.52 -4.42 4.14
C ILE A 37 6.81 -4.13 5.62
N HIS A 38 6.13 -4.80 6.55
CA HIS A 38 6.30 -4.56 7.98
C HIS A 38 7.49 -5.29 8.61
N HIS A 39 7.80 -6.50 8.17
CA HIS A 39 8.72 -7.41 8.86
C HIS A 39 9.82 -8.01 7.96
N GLY A 40 9.79 -7.76 6.65
CA GLY A 40 10.76 -8.28 5.71
C GLY A 40 12.04 -7.44 5.66
N LEU A 41 13.16 -8.09 5.30
CA LEU A 41 14.46 -7.42 5.10
C LEU A 41 14.38 -6.26 4.10
N ASN A 42 13.54 -6.40 3.07
CA ASN A 42 13.35 -5.40 2.02
C ASN A 42 12.09 -4.55 2.22
N GLY A 43 11.51 -4.52 3.42
CA GLY A 43 10.21 -3.88 3.68
C GLY A 43 10.16 -2.41 3.27
N GLN A 44 11.21 -1.63 3.56
CA GLN A 44 11.29 -0.23 3.13
C GLN A 44 11.33 -0.07 1.61
N ALA A 45 12.12 -0.90 0.91
CA ALA A 45 12.21 -0.87 -0.54
C ALA A 45 10.87 -1.24 -1.18
N ARG A 46 10.18 -2.25 -0.63
CA ARG A 46 8.82 -2.64 -1.03
C ARG A 46 7.80 -1.53 -0.80
N ASN A 47 7.81 -0.90 0.37
CA ASN A 47 6.91 0.23 0.66
C ASN A 47 7.14 1.40 -0.31
N LYS A 48 8.39 1.73 -0.61
CA LYS A 48 8.75 2.77 -1.58
C LYS A 48 8.28 2.43 -3.00
N ALA A 49 8.39 1.17 -3.40
CA ALA A 49 7.87 0.71 -4.69
C ALA A 49 6.33 0.78 -4.72
N PHE A 50 5.67 0.36 -3.65
CA PHE A 50 4.21 0.42 -3.52
C PHE A 50 3.68 1.86 -3.59
N PHE A 51 4.34 2.80 -2.90
CA PHE A 51 4.01 4.22 -2.99
C PHE A 51 4.09 4.78 -4.42
N LYS A 52 5.09 4.35 -5.22
CA LYS A 52 5.17 4.74 -6.64
C LYS A 52 3.98 4.22 -7.45
N VAL A 53 3.47 3.02 -7.12
CA VAL A 53 2.30 2.44 -7.79
C VAL A 53 1.03 3.23 -7.45
N ILE A 54 0.81 3.56 -6.17
CA ILE A 54 -0.32 4.40 -5.75
C ILE A 54 -0.27 5.73 -6.49
N ARG A 55 0.87 6.44 -6.46
CA ARG A 55 1.01 7.72 -7.17
C ARG A 55 0.70 7.65 -8.66
N ARG A 56 1.06 6.55 -9.33
CA ARG A 56 0.74 6.35 -10.76
C ARG A 56 -0.76 6.13 -10.97
N LYS A 57 -1.44 5.43 -10.06
CA LYS A 57 -2.88 5.19 -10.11
C LYS A 57 -3.66 6.49 -9.87
N GLU A 58 -3.34 7.22 -8.82
CA GLU A 58 -3.99 8.52 -8.54
C GLU A 58 -3.82 9.50 -9.70
N ALA A 59 -2.60 9.61 -10.25
CA ALA A 59 -2.34 10.47 -11.40
C ALA A 59 -3.14 10.05 -12.66
N ALA A 60 -3.42 8.77 -12.85
CA ALA A 60 -4.24 8.27 -13.96
C ALA A 60 -5.74 8.42 -13.70
N SER A 61 -6.16 8.46 -12.43
CA SER A 61 -7.54 8.63 -12.01
C SER A 61 -8.02 10.08 -12.01
N GLY A 62 -7.12 11.05 -12.21
CA GLY A 62 -7.46 12.47 -12.35
C GLY A 62 -8.04 13.13 -11.10
N VAL A 63 -7.86 12.51 -9.93
CA VAL A 63 -8.13 13.07 -8.60
C VAL A 63 -6.89 13.78 -8.06
#